data_AF-A0AA37LAD5-F1
#
_entry.id   AF-A0AA37LAD5-F1
#
_cell.length_a   1.000
_cell.length_b   1.000
_cell.length_c   1.000
_cell.angle_alpha   90.00
_cell.angle_beta   90.00
_cell.angle_gamma   90.00
#
_symmetry.space_group_name_H-M   'P 1'
#
loop_
_entity.id
_entity.type
_entity.pdbx_description
1 polymer ?
#
loop_
_entity_poly.entity_id
_entity_poly.type
_entity_poly.pdbx_seq_one_letter_code
_entity_poly.pdbx_strand_id
1 'polypeptide(L)'
;MYFLGNTTDGIVSDSKAGEPTPFYLSILNSANETVGPNALDRRQNSEQPLGDISVSLPAPDLEADGTGAPAQLFPHALQQPVRLYDRGLPTEHYGFYTYFKRTIYLKSVTTLNGTDGESNVPLDKDGGSRRSEAKFLVTWSQTRFLVQIWTRSEDNTQLLTSNDGEKQGSMPYPVTVKTDTHGGQSGDKFVWHWPVTDRQGIDTANPKLLPNDIGFGGTLVNPRKDKDASFGGFDGGTGGCRCEWANFIARRDSGN
;
A
#
# COMPACT_ATOMS: atom_id res chain seq x y z
N MET A 1 -15.02 9.56 -0.95
CA MET A 1 -14.51 8.23 -0.57
C MET A 1 -15.18 7.83 0.73
N TYR A 2 -16.35 7.18 0.64
CA TYR A 2 -17.10 6.72 1.82
C TYR A 2 -16.87 5.23 2.08
N PHE A 3 -16.68 4.46 1.01
CA PHE A 3 -16.45 3.01 1.06
C PHE A 3 -15.38 2.60 2.06
N LEU A 4 -14.14 3.06 1.85
CA LEU A 4 -13.00 2.68 2.67
C LEU A 4 -13.20 3.05 4.14
N GLY A 5 -13.69 4.26 4.42
CA GLY A 5 -13.99 4.67 5.78
C GLY A 5 -15.04 3.77 6.46
N ASN A 6 -16.00 3.26 5.69
CA ASN A 6 -17.08 2.41 6.19
C ASN A 6 -16.66 0.93 6.36
N THR A 7 -15.76 0.43 5.52
CA THR A 7 -15.47 -1.01 5.43
C THR A 7 -14.08 -1.41 5.90
N THR A 8 -13.14 -0.47 5.97
CA THR A 8 -11.70 -0.80 6.06
C THR A 8 -10.95 0.07 7.05
N ASP A 9 -11.11 1.40 6.98
CA ASP A 9 -10.25 2.33 7.72
C ASP A 9 -10.74 2.62 9.14
N GLY A 10 -11.87 2.03 9.54
CA GLY A 10 -12.39 2.11 10.91
C GLY A 10 -12.85 3.51 11.32
N ILE A 11 -13.29 4.33 10.35
CA ILE A 11 -13.71 5.71 10.61
C ILE A 11 -15.06 5.68 11.34
N VAL A 12 -15.07 6.19 12.57
CA VAL A 12 -16.24 6.13 13.46
C VAL A 12 -17.26 7.21 13.09
N SER A 13 -16.80 8.44 12.86
CA SER A 13 -17.64 9.59 12.52
C SER A 13 -18.48 9.37 11.26
N ASP A 14 -19.61 10.07 11.15
CA ASP A 14 -20.48 9.99 9.98
C ASP A 14 -19.81 10.55 8.71
N SER A 15 -18.86 11.47 8.89
CA SER A 15 -18.02 11.99 7.81
C SER A 15 -16.91 11.00 7.44
N LYS A 16 -17.27 9.90 6.77
CA LYS A 16 -16.30 8.84 6.38
C LYS A 16 -15.17 9.32 5.46
N ALA A 17 -15.36 10.47 4.81
CA ALA A 17 -14.36 11.07 3.94
C ALA A 17 -13.41 12.02 4.69
N GLY A 18 -13.61 12.26 5.98
CA GLY A 18 -12.82 13.21 6.76
C GLY A 18 -13.03 14.68 6.39
N GLU A 19 -12.62 15.56 7.27
CA GLU A 19 -12.66 17.01 7.13
C GLU A 19 -11.42 17.52 6.36
N PRO A 20 -11.58 18.56 5.51
CA PRO A 20 -10.43 19.20 4.87
C PRO A 20 -9.53 19.90 5.91
N THR A 21 -8.24 19.91 5.65
CA THR A 21 -7.24 20.59 6.50
C THR A 21 -6.31 21.44 5.63
N PRO A 22 -5.61 22.43 6.19
CA PRO A 22 -4.60 23.20 5.46
C PRO A 22 -3.26 22.46 5.34
N PHE A 23 -3.18 21.19 5.75
CA PHE A 23 -1.94 20.42 5.78
C PHE A 23 -1.78 19.54 4.55
N TYR A 24 -0.52 19.34 4.16
CA TYR A 24 -0.12 18.54 3.03
C TYR A 24 0.98 17.57 3.44
N LEU A 25 1.00 16.40 2.80
CA LEU A 25 2.01 15.36 3.00
C LEU A 25 2.76 15.12 1.69
N SER A 26 4.07 14.93 1.80
CA SER A 26 4.91 14.50 0.68
C SER A 26 5.70 13.24 1.05
N ILE A 27 5.92 12.37 0.09
CA ILE A 27 6.74 11.16 0.19
C ILE A 27 7.86 11.31 -0.83
N LEU A 28 9.08 11.36 -0.33
CA LEU A 28 10.31 11.61 -1.08
C LEU A 28 11.11 10.31 -1.19
N ASN A 29 11.97 10.21 -2.21
CA ASN A 29 12.80 9.02 -2.40
C ASN A 29 14.01 9.00 -1.47
N SER A 30 14.43 10.17 -0.99
CA SER A 30 15.51 10.28 -0.01
C SER A 30 15.26 11.39 1.01
N ALA A 31 15.89 11.26 2.18
CA ALA A 31 15.82 12.28 3.23
C ALA A 31 16.47 13.62 2.84
N ASN A 32 17.29 13.63 1.78
CA ASN A 32 17.99 14.82 1.29
C ASN A 32 17.21 15.54 0.18
N GLU A 33 16.13 14.92 -0.34
CA GLU A 33 15.28 15.55 -1.33
C GLU A 33 14.41 16.64 -0.72
N THR A 34 13.98 17.57 -1.55
CA THR A 34 13.00 18.59 -1.16
C THR A 34 11.87 18.59 -2.17
N VAL A 35 10.69 19.01 -1.72
CA VAL A 35 9.46 19.04 -2.54
C VAL A 35 9.58 20.02 -3.72
N GLY A 36 10.54 20.96 -3.69
CA GLY A 36 10.68 22.00 -4.70
C GLY A 36 9.49 22.98 -4.73
N PRO A 37 9.59 24.09 -5.48
CA PRO A 37 8.47 25.00 -5.71
C PRO A 37 7.45 24.38 -6.68
N ASN A 38 6.15 24.56 -6.41
CA ASN A 38 5.02 24.17 -7.26
C ASN A 38 4.81 22.66 -7.53
N ALA A 39 5.29 21.77 -6.65
CA ALA A 39 5.07 20.34 -6.82
C ALA A 39 3.67 19.90 -6.36
N LEU A 40 2.65 20.24 -7.15
CA LEU A 40 1.32 19.64 -7.03
C LEU A 40 1.25 18.42 -7.95
N ASP A 41 1.26 17.23 -7.35
CA ASP A 41 1.04 16.00 -8.13
C ASP A 41 -0.45 15.67 -8.26
N ARG A 42 -0.88 15.39 -9.49
CA ARG A 42 -2.27 15.02 -9.78
C ARG A 42 -2.49 13.57 -9.34
N ARG A 43 -3.52 13.33 -8.54
CA ARG A 43 -3.98 11.96 -8.24
C ARG A 43 -4.34 11.26 -9.55
N GLN A 44 -3.82 10.04 -9.76
CA GLN A 44 -4.20 9.22 -10.91
C GLN A 44 -5.72 9.00 -10.88
N ASN A 45 -6.41 9.51 -11.89
CA ASN A 45 -7.83 9.27 -12.13
C ASN A 45 -7.92 8.37 -13.36
N SER A 46 -8.00 7.06 -13.14
CA SER A 46 -8.29 6.10 -14.21
C SER A 46 -9.81 5.94 -14.30
N GLU A 47 -10.43 6.75 -15.15
CA GLU A 47 -11.77 6.47 -15.65
C GLU A 47 -11.60 5.68 -16.96
N GLN A 48 -11.86 4.37 -16.91
CA GLN A 48 -12.01 3.54 -18.11
C GLN A 48 -13.40 2.88 -18.09
N PRO A 49 -14.11 2.81 -19.23
CA PRO A 49 -15.43 2.21 -19.29
C PRO A 49 -15.34 0.68 -19.14
N LEU A 50 -16.36 0.09 -18.51
CA LEU A 50 -16.57 -1.36 -18.48
C LEU A 50 -16.89 -1.87 -19.90
N GLY A 51 -15.88 -2.39 -20.59
CA GLY A 51 -15.98 -3.11 -21.87
C GLY A 51 -15.01 -4.30 -21.88
N ASP A 52 -15.26 -5.27 -22.76
CA ASP A 52 -14.62 -6.60 -22.81
C ASP A 52 -13.11 -6.62 -22.47
N ILE A 53 -12.74 -7.52 -21.57
CA ILE A 53 -11.42 -7.57 -20.93
C ILE A 53 -10.39 -8.17 -21.90
N SER A 54 -9.86 -7.38 -22.82
CA SER A 54 -8.48 -7.59 -23.27
C SER A 54 -7.56 -6.98 -22.20
N VAL A 55 -7.01 -7.81 -21.30
CA VAL A 55 -6.07 -7.31 -20.27
C VAL A 55 -4.76 -6.90 -20.97
N SER A 56 -4.65 -5.63 -21.36
CA SER A 56 -3.38 -5.04 -21.76
C SER A 56 -2.60 -4.70 -20.49
N LEU A 57 -1.71 -5.59 -20.07
CA LEU A 57 -0.85 -5.36 -18.90
C LEU A 57 0.15 -4.23 -19.21
N PRO A 58 0.28 -3.20 -18.36
CA PRO A 58 1.27 -2.15 -18.56
C PRO A 58 2.69 -2.73 -18.60
N ALA A 59 3.51 -2.25 -19.53
CA ALA A 59 4.91 -2.65 -19.62
C ALA A 59 5.66 -2.37 -18.30
N PRO A 60 6.67 -3.19 -17.95
CA PRO A 60 7.51 -2.93 -16.79
C PRO A 60 8.39 -1.70 -17.02
N ASP A 61 8.75 -1.03 -15.93
CA ASP A 61 9.76 0.03 -15.99
C ASP A 61 11.14 -0.63 -16.12
N LEU A 62 11.94 -0.17 -17.07
CA LEU A 62 13.24 -0.73 -17.41
C LEU A 62 14.32 0.34 -17.32
N GLU A 63 15.53 -0.08 -16.96
CA GLU A 63 16.74 0.70 -17.09
C GLU A 63 17.20 0.76 -18.56
N ALA A 64 18.12 1.68 -18.87
CA ALA A 64 18.64 1.86 -20.22
C ALA A 64 19.33 0.60 -20.80
N ASP A 65 19.81 -0.30 -19.95
CA ASP A 65 20.44 -1.58 -20.33
C ASP A 65 19.43 -2.72 -20.56
N GLY A 66 18.12 -2.44 -20.44
CA GLY A 66 17.04 -3.41 -20.59
C GLY A 66 16.80 -4.30 -19.37
N THR A 67 17.53 -4.07 -18.28
CA THR A 67 17.23 -4.70 -16.99
C THR A 67 16.04 -4.03 -16.32
N GLY A 68 15.39 -4.72 -15.38
CA GLY A 68 14.27 -4.14 -14.65
C GLY A 68 14.71 -2.98 -13.75
N ALA A 69 13.88 -1.94 -13.68
CA ALA A 69 14.05 -0.83 -12.75
C ALA A 69 14.04 -1.30 -11.27
N PRO A 70 14.53 -0.48 -10.33
CA PRO A 70 14.38 -0.74 -8.90
C PRO A 70 12.92 -1.02 -8.49
N ALA A 71 12.76 -1.84 -7.45
CA ALA A 71 11.44 -2.14 -6.88
C ALA A 71 10.77 -0.85 -6.35
N GLN A 72 9.52 -0.63 -6.73
CA GLN A 72 8.70 0.48 -6.26
C GLN A 72 7.93 0.05 -5.01
N LEU A 73 8.43 0.39 -3.83
CA LEU A 73 7.86 -0.04 -2.54
C LEU A 73 6.87 0.97 -1.92
N PHE A 74 7.02 2.25 -2.25
CA PHE A 74 6.20 3.36 -1.76
C PHE A 74 5.93 4.34 -2.90
N PRO A 75 4.86 5.14 -2.85
CA PRO A 75 4.55 6.11 -3.90
C PRO A 75 5.52 7.30 -3.85
N HIS A 76 5.72 7.94 -5.00
CA HIS A 76 6.18 9.32 -5.04
C HIS A 76 4.95 10.22 -5.04
N ALA A 77 4.70 10.94 -3.95
CA ALA A 77 3.51 11.76 -3.79
C ALA A 77 3.92 13.11 -3.22
N LEU A 78 3.67 14.20 -3.94
CA LEU A 78 4.07 15.54 -3.51
C LEU A 78 2.84 16.39 -3.17
N GLN A 79 2.95 17.12 -2.06
CA GLN A 79 1.95 18.07 -1.55
C GLN A 79 0.51 17.55 -1.60
N GLN A 80 0.29 16.33 -1.13
CA GLN A 80 -1.05 15.75 -1.13
C GLN A 80 -1.84 16.22 0.08
N PRO A 81 -3.10 16.66 -0.11
CA PRO A 81 -3.90 17.19 0.99
C PRO A 81 -4.22 16.08 2.00
N VAL A 82 -4.04 16.43 3.26
CA VAL A 82 -4.34 15.59 4.41
C VAL A 82 -5.73 15.94 4.93
N ARG A 83 -6.46 14.94 5.41
CA ARG A 83 -7.78 15.12 6.01
C ARG A 83 -7.76 14.76 7.48
N LEU A 84 -8.62 15.40 8.27
CA LEU A 84 -8.82 15.02 9.67
C LEU A 84 -10.02 14.07 9.76
N TYR A 85 -9.85 12.95 10.43
CA TYR A 85 -10.91 11.98 10.66
C TYR A 85 -11.24 11.93 12.15
N ASP A 86 -12.49 11.61 12.46
CA ASP A 86 -12.95 11.31 13.82
C ASP A 86 -12.65 12.41 14.83
N ARG A 87 -12.83 13.68 14.42
CA ARG A 87 -12.61 14.85 15.27
C ARG A 87 -13.33 14.69 16.61
N GLY A 88 -12.56 14.85 17.70
CA GLY A 88 -13.07 14.77 19.07
C GLY A 88 -13.38 13.35 19.54
N LEU A 89 -13.06 12.30 18.77
CA LEU A 89 -13.24 10.90 19.17
C LEU A 89 -11.88 10.26 19.53
N PRO A 90 -11.87 9.06 20.15
CA PRO A 90 -10.62 8.36 20.49
C PRO A 90 -9.77 7.98 19.28
N THR A 91 -10.37 7.80 18.11
CA THR A 91 -9.70 7.47 16.83
C THR A 91 -9.32 8.70 16.02
N GLU A 92 -9.31 9.90 16.61
CA GLU A 92 -8.94 11.12 15.89
C GLU A 92 -7.53 11.02 15.29
N HIS A 93 -7.44 11.22 13.98
CA HIS A 93 -6.17 11.21 13.25
C HIS A 93 -6.22 12.04 11.98
N TYR A 94 -5.07 12.58 11.61
CA TYR A 94 -4.85 13.03 10.25
C TYR A 94 -4.58 11.83 9.35
N GLY A 95 -5.26 11.76 8.21
CA GLY A 95 -5.17 10.65 7.27
C GLY A 95 -4.87 11.12 5.85
N PHE A 96 -4.01 10.37 5.17
CA PHE A 96 -3.75 10.50 3.75
C PHE A 96 -3.62 9.12 3.14
N TYR A 97 -4.13 8.94 1.93
CA TYR A 97 -3.77 7.79 1.13
C TYR A 97 -3.67 8.13 -0.35
N THR A 98 -2.88 7.33 -1.06
CA THR A 98 -2.80 7.33 -2.51
C THR A 98 -2.72 5.90 -3.04
N TYR A 99 -2.97 5.74 -4.32
CA TYR A 99 -2.71 4.50 -5.02
C TYR A 99 -1.43 4.63 -5.86
N PHE A 100 -0.69 3.54 -5.97
CA PHE A 100 0.48 3.47 -6.83
C PHE A 100 0.69 2.05 -7.36
N LYS A 101 1.47 1.97 -8.44
CA LYS A 101 1.98 0.70 -8.97
C LYS A 101 3.12 0.22 -8.07
N ARG A 102 2.94 -0.90 -7.39
CA ARG A 102 3.98 -1.51 -6.55
C ARG A 102 4.68 -2.61 -7.34
N THR A 103 6.01 -2.64 -7.26
CA THR A 103 6.82 -3.72 -7.84
C THR A 103 7.77 -4.31 -6.82
N ILE A 104 7.96 -5.63 -6.84
CA ILE A 104 8.99 -6.33 -6.06
C ILE A 104 9.63 -7.43 -6.90
N TYR A 105 10.85 -7.80 -6.53
CA TYR A 105 11.56 -8.93 -7.11
C TYR A 105 11.33 -10.17 -6.27
N LEU A 106 10.94 -11.29 -6.89
CA LEU A 106 10.75 -12.58 -6.23
C LEU A 106 11.64 -13.65 -6.88
N LYS A 107 12.09 -14.59 -6.05
CA LYS A 107 12.77 -15.81 -6.47
C LYS A 107 11.77 -16.86 -6.92
N SER A 108 10.59 -16.92 -6.29
CA SER A 108 9.49 -17.80 -6.68
C SER A 108 8.15 -17.08 -6.61
N VAL A 109 7.28 -17.41 -7.57
CA VAL A 109 5.86 -17.00 -7.59
C VAL A 109 4.92 -18.19 -7.34
N THR A 110 5.48 -19.37 -7.05
CA THR A 110 4.76 -20.59 -6.69
C THR A 110 5.22 -21.07 -5.33
N THR A 111 4.30 -21.50 -4.47
CA THR A 111 4.63 -22.21 -3.24
C THR A 111 5.01 -23.66 -3.57
N LEU A 112 6.18 -24.13 -3.13
CA LEU A 112 6.53 -25.54 -3.21
C LEU A 112 5.60 -26.32 -2.28
N ASN A 113 4.85 -27.28 -2.82
CA ASN A 113 3.92 -28.19 -2.11
C ASN A 113 2.54 -27.66 -1.69
N GLY A 114 2.01 -26.60 -2.31
CA GLY A 114 0.55 -26.35 -2.38
C GLY A 114 -0.24 -26.22 -1.07
N THR A 115 0.42 -26.19 0.10
CA THR A 115 -0.21 -25.80 1.35
C THR A 115 -0.20 -24.29 1.39
N ASP A 116 -1.39 -23.70 1.37
CA ASP A 116 -1.62 -22.27 1.49
C ASP A 116 -0.84 -21.69 2.68
N GLY A 117 -0.01 -20.67 2.45
CA GLY A 117 0.49 -19.84 3.56
C GLY A 117 1.87 -19.22 3.39
N GLU A 118 2.88 -19.93 2.89
CA GLU A 118 4.24 -19.39 2.85
C GLU A 118 5.01 -19.85 1.61
N SER A 119 5.59 -18.88 0.89
CA SER A 119 6.72 -19.18 0.00
C SER A 119 7.85 -19.68 0.90
N ASN A 120 8.14 -20.98 0.89
CA ASN A 120 9.28 -21.59 1.56
C ASN A 120 10.64 -21.14 0.98
N VAL A 121 10.67 -20.02 0.26
CA VAL A 121 11.87 -19.48 -0.36
C VAL A 121 12.43 -18.40 0.57
N PRO A 122 13.55 -18.67 1.29
CA PRO A 122 14.06 -17.76 2.31
C PRO A 122 14.36 -16.36 1.77
N LEU A 123 14.77 -16.27 0.50
CA LEU A 123 15.08 -15.01 -0.15
C LEU A 123 13.86 -14.10 -0.37
N ASP A 124 12.64 -14.63 -0.33
CA ASP A 124 11.41 -13.85 -0.56
C ASP A 124 10.69 -13.46 0.74
N LYS A 125 11.16 -13.97 1.89
CA LYS A 125 10.46 -13.87 3.19
C LYS A 125 10.18 -12.42 3.62
N ASP A 126 11.12 -11.52 3.39
CA ASP A 126 11.07 -10.14 3.91
C ASP A 126 10.66 -9.13 2.83
N GLY A 127 9.65 -9.48 2.04
CA GLY A 127 9.09 -8.59 1.01
C GLY A 127 9.77 -8.69 -0.36
N GLY A 128 10.55 -9.75 -0.58
CA GLY A 128 11.17 -10.09 -1.86
C GLY A 128 12.68 -10.27 -1.80
N SER A 129 13.23 -10.72 -2.92
CA SER A 129 14.65 -11.01 -3.10
C SER A 129 15.40 -9.84 -3.74
N ARG A 130 16.73 -9.90 -3.69
CA ARG A 130 17.56 -8.97 -4.47
C ARG A 130 17.34 -9.23 -5.95
N ARG A 131 17.41 -8.17 -6.76
CA ARG A 131 17.31 -8.24 -8.22
C ARG A 131 18.19 -9.36 -8.79
N SER A 132 19.48 -9.39 -8.43
CA SER A 132 20.47 -10.39 -8.87
C SER A 132 20.09 -11.85 -8.60
N GLU A 133 19.19 -12.10 -7.65
CA GLU A 133 18.76 -13.43 -7.26
C GLU A 133 17.38 -13.78 -7.83
N ALA A 134 16.61 -12.78 -8.23
CA ALA A 134 15.23 -12.89 -8.63
C ALA A 134 15.04 -13.69 -9.92
N LYS A 135 13.87 -14.33 -10.02
CA LYS A 135 13.37 -14.96 -11.24
C LYS A 135 12.10 -14.29 -11.75
N PHE A 136 11.51 -13.40 -10.97
CA PHE A 136 10.26 -12.73 -11.29
C PHE A 136 10.27 -11.28 -10.82
N LEU A 137 9.73 -10.38 -11.63
CA LEU A 137 9.32 -9.04 -11.24
C LEU A 137 7.80 -9.05 -11.08
N VAL A 138 7.31 -8.98 -9.86
CA VAL A 138 5.88 -8.96 -9.56
C VAL A 138 5.38 -7.52 -9.47
N THR A 139 4.25 -7.26 -10.11
CA THR A 139 3.60 -5.95 -10.15
C THR A 139 2.18 -6.04 -9.64
N TRP A 140 1.83 -5.13 -8.72
CA TRP A 140 0.44 -4.79 -8.40
C TRP A 140 0.13 -3.47 -9.10
N SER A 141 -0.88 -3.45 -9.96
CA SER A 141 -1.26 -2.23 -10.68
C SER A 141 -1.79 -1.14 -9.74
N GLN A 142 -2.42 -1.54 -8.64
CA GLN A 142 -3.04 -0.61 -7.70
C GLN A 142 -2.86 -1.09 -6.25
N THR A 143 -1.83 -0.58 -5.59
CA THR A 143 -1.60 -0.72 -4.14
C THR A 143 -1.93 0.59 -3.45
N ARG A 144 -2.66 0.51 -2.33
CA ARG A 144 -2.95 1.67 -1.49
C ARG A 144 -1.79 1.89 -0.52
N PHE A 145 -1.33 3.13 -0.42
CA PHE A 145 -0.42 3.58 0.63
C PHE A 145 -1.19 4.50 1.56
N LEU A 146 -1.39 4.08 2.81
CA LEU A 146 -2.19 4.77 3.82
C LEU A 146 -1.28 5.26 4.96
N VAL A 147 -1.39 6.54 5.29
CA VAL A 147 -0.72 7.18 6.43
C VAL A 147 -1.78 7.68 7.39
N GLN A 148 -1.62 7.37 8.68
CA GLN A 148 -2.46 7.89 9.76
C GLN A 148 -1.56 8.46 10.86
N ILE A 149 -1.83 9.69 11.27
CA ILE A 149 -1.11 10.42 12.33
C ILE A 149 -2.12 10.68 13.45
N TRP A 150 -2.01 9.92 14.53
CA TRP A 150 -2.99 9.86 15.60
C TRP A 150 -2.78 11.02 16.57
N THR A 151 -3.78 11.87 16.73
CA THR A 151 -3.69 13.10 17.52
C THR A 151 -4.22 12.92 18.94
N ARG A 152 -4.98 11.85 19.21
CA ARG A 152 -5.61 11.61 20.51
C ARG A 152 -5.31 10.24 21.12
N SER A 153 -4.21 9.62 20.71
CA SER A 153 -3.78 8.32 21.24
C SER A 153 -2.71 8.43 22.33
N GLU A 154 -2.33 9.64 22.76
CA GLU A 154 -1.20 9.90 23.65
C GLU A 154 -1.28 9.17 25.00
N ASP A 155 -2.48 9.05 25.58
CA ASP A 155 -2.69 8.39 26.87
C ASP A 155 -2.50 6.86 26.79
N ASN A 156 -2.74 6.29 25.61
CA ASN A 156 -2.78 4.84 25.38
C ASN A 156 -1.60 4.34 24.55
N THR A 157 -0.67 5.21 24.16
CA THR A 157 0.44 4.84 23.29
C THR A 157 1.77 5.39 23.78
N GLN A 158 2.84 4.68 23.44
CA GLN A 158 4.21 5.07 23.74
C GLN A 158 5.00 5.05 22.44
N LEU A 159 5.61 6.18 22.08
CA LEU A 159 6.48 6.28 20.92
C LEU A 159 7.72 5.40 21.09
N LEU A 160 8.12 4.74 20.01
CA LEU A 160 9.33 3.94 19.93
C LEU A 160 10.57 4.83 19.93
N THR A 161 11.55 4.43 20.71
CA THR A 161 12.90 5.00 20.70
C THR A 161 13.85 4.05 19.97
N SER A 162 14.85 4.61 19.28
CA SER A 162 15.98 3.86 18.74
C SER A 162 16.79 3.22 19.89
N ASN A 163 17.66 2.28 19.54
CA ASN A 163 18.55 1.62 20.51
C ASN A 163 19.48 2.62 21.22
N ASP A 164 19.73 3.78 20.61
CA ASP A 164 20.54 4.87 21.15
C ASP A 164 19.73 5.87 21.99
N GLY A 165 18.44 5.59 22.22
CA GLY A 165 17.54 6.41 23.02
C GLY A 165 16.93 7.61 22.29
N GLU A 166 17.24 7.80 21.00
CA GLU A 166 16.63 8.85 20.17
C GLU A 166 15.21 8.46 19.76
N LYS A 167 14.28 9.42 19.70
CA LYS A 167 12.93 9.13 19.18
C LYS A 167 13.03 8.73 17.71
N GLN A 168 12.30 7.68 17.30
CA GLN A 168 12.23 7.31 15.88
C GLN A 168 11.45 8.36 15.10
N GLY A 169 12.16 9.16 14.32
CA GLY A 169 11.61 10.28 13.56
C GLY A 169 11.41 11.55 14.40
N SER A 170 11.06 12.65 13.74
CA SER A 170 10.85 13.96 14.37
C SER A 170 9.41 14.22 14.81
N MET A 171 8.45 13.36 14.41
CA MET A 171 7.04 13.57 14.68
C MET A 171 6.70 13.25 16.14
N PRO A 172 6.04 14.16 16.88
CA PRO A 172 5.64 13.92 18.27
C PRO A 172 4.39 13.04 18.40
N TYR A 173 3.79 12.64 17.28
CA TYR A 173 2.56 11.86 17.25
C TYR A 173 2.82 10.41 16.86
N PRO A 174 2.00 9.48 17.36
CA PRO A 174 1.91 8.12 16.85
C PRO A 174 1.51 8.12 15.37
N VAL A 175 2.24 7.36 14.55
CA VAL A 175 2.05 7.26 13.11
C VAL A 175 1.99 5.80 12.72
N THR A 176 1.01 5.46 11.89
CA THR A 176 0.98 4.18 11.16
C THR A 176 1.06 4.41 9.66
N VAL A 177 1.86 3.60 8.99
CA VAL A 177 1.96 3.52 7.54
C VAL A 177 1.58 2.11 7.11
N LYS A 178 0.63 1.99 6.19
CA LYS A 178 0.12 0.70 5.71
C LYS A 178 0.18 0.64 4.20
N THR A 179 0.45 -0.55 3.69
CA THR A 179 0.17 -0.90 2.30
C THR A 179 -0.79 -2.06 2.22
N ASP A 180 -1.80 -1.91 1.36
CA ASP A 180 -2.83 -2.92 1.13
C ASP A 180 -3.38 -2.82 -0.31
N THR A 181 -4.36 -3.66 -0.63
CA THR A 181 -5.03 -3.66 -1.93
C THR A 181 -6.50 -3.28 -1.82
N HIS A 182 -6.90 -2.51 -0.81
CA HIS A 182 -8.29 -2.09 -0.61
C HIS A 182 -8.66 -0.87 -1.44
N GLY A 183 -9.93 -0.76 -1.84
CA GLY A 183 -10.49 0.36 -2.60
C GLY A 183 -10.10 0.35 -4.08
N GLY A 184 -10.08 1.51 -4.73
CA GLY A 184 -9.69 1.62 -6.15
C GLY A 184 -10.78 1.16 -7.13
N GLN A 185 -10.38 0.87 -8.37
CA GLN A 185 -11.29 0.51 -9.46
C GLN A 185 -11.19 -0.98 -9.78
N SER A 186 -12.31 -1.68 -9.96
CA SER A 186 -12.29 -3.14 -10.18
C SER A 186 -11.46 -3.56 -11.40
N GLY A 187 -11.47 -2.76 -12.46
CA GLY A 187 -10.72 -2.99 -13.70
C GLY A 187 -9.22 -2.69 -13.61
N ASP A 188 -8.74 -2.05 -12.55
CA ASP A 188 -7.34 -1.63 -12.41
C ASP A 188 -6.57 -2.46 -11.38
N LYS A 189 -7.15 -3.56 -10.90
CA LYS A 189 -6.63 -4.30 -9.73
C LYS A 189 -6.10 -5.67 -10.13
N PHE A 190 -5.03 -5.71 -10.89
CA PHE A 190 -4.34 -6.93 -11.27
C PHE A 190 -3.02 -7.10 -10.52
N VAL A 191 -2.66 -8.36 -10.33
CA VAL A 191 -1.31 -8.76 -9.93
C VAL A 191 -0.79 -9.68 -11.00
N TRP A 192 0.43 -9.42 -11.45
CA TRP A 192 1.08 -10.23 -12.47
C TRP A 192 2.58 -10.24 -12.25
N HIS A 193 3.25 -11.15 -12.95
CA HIS A 193 4.70 -11.18 -12.94
C HIS A 193 5.26 -11.23 -14.35
N TRP A 194 6.46 -10.67 -14.47
CA TRP A 194 7.35 -10.83 -15.61
C TRP A 194 8.47 -11.81 -15.24
N PRO A 195 8.79 -12.80 -16.08
CA PRO A 195 9.99 -13.61 -15.89
C PRO A 195 11.25 -12.75 -16.00
N VAL A 196 12.23 -13.01 -15.13
CA VAL A 196 13.56 -12.40 -15.17
C VAL A 196 14.52 -13.43 -15.79
N THR A 197 15.19 -13.02 -16.86
CA THR A 197 16.17 -13.86 -17.56
C THR A 197 17.45 -14.02 -16.73
N ASP A 198 18.30 -14.99 -17.09
CA ASP A 198 19.58 -15.20 -16.39
C ASP A 198 20.55 -14.01 -16.51
N ARG A 199 20.32 -13.11 -17.46
CA ARG A 199 21.06 -11.84 -17.63
C ARG A 199 20.38 -10.64 -16.96
N GLN A 200 19.40 -10.87 -16.09
CA GLN A 200 18.64 -9.82 -15.37
C GLN A 200 17.74 -8.94 -16.26
N GLY A 201 17.62 -9.27 -17.56
CA GLY A 201 16.64 -8.67 -18.45
C GLY A 201 15.22 -9.18 -18.15
N ILE A 202 14.22 -8.34 -18.37
CA ILE A 202 12.81 -8.68 -18.16
C ILE A 202 12.20 -9.26 -19.45
N ASP A 203 11.61 -10.45 -19.37
CA ASP A 203 10.85 -11.03 -20.48
C ASP A 203 9.45 -10.41 -20.56
N THR A 204 9.30 -9.43 -21.44
CA THR A 204 8.04 -8.70 -21.67
C THR A 204 7.05 -9.45 -22.58
N ALA A 205 7.43 -10.59 -23.14
CA ALA A 205 6.56 -11.37 -24.02
C ALA A 205 5.70 -12.38 -23.26
N ASN A 206 6.12 -12.78 -22.05
CA ASN A 206 5.50 -13.87 -21.29
C ASN A 206 4.99 -13.46 -19.89
N PRO A 207 4.17 -12.40 -19.75
CA PRO A 207 3.57 -12.08 -18.46
C PRO A 207 2.57 -13.16 -18.03
N LYS A 208 2.42 -13.35 -16.72
CA LYS A 208 1.34 -14.17 -16.16
C LYS A 208 0.68 -13.50 -14.98
N LEU A 209 -0.65 -13.63 -14.91
CA LEU A 209 -1.44 -13.19 -13.77
C LEU A 209 -1.10 -14.03 -12.53
N LEU A 210 -1.14 -13.37 -11.37
CA LEU A 210 -1.02 -14.00 -10.06
C LEU A 210 -2.30 -13.84 -9.26
N PRO A 211 -2.73 -14.90 -8.56
CA PRO A 211 -3.79 -14.76 -7.57
C PRO A 211 -3.30 -13.88 -6.43
N ASN A 212 -4.16 -12.97 -5.97
CA ASN A 212 -3.96 -12.16 -4.79
C ASN A 212 -5.10 -12.47 -3.84
N ASP A 213 -4.79 -13.13 -2.72
CA ASP A 213 -5.80 -13.44 -1.71
C ASP A 213 -6.06 -12.21 -0.83
N ILE A 214 -7.04 -11.41 -1.24
CA ILE A 214 -7.43 -10.18 -0.54
C ILE A 214 -8.30 -10.49 0.70
N GLY A 215 -8.78 -11.73 0.84
CA GLY A 215 -9.53 -12.17 2.02
C GLY A 215 -8.65 -12.74 3.13
N PHE A 216 -7.38 -13.03 2.83
CA PHE A 216 -6.47 -13.74 3.75
C PHE A 216 -6.45 -13.10 5.15
N GLY A 217 -6.71 -13.90 6.19
CA GLY A 217 -6.61 -13.45 7.58
C GLY A 217 -7.67 -12.43 8.05
N GLY A 218 -8.72 -12.17 7.27
CA GLY A 218 -9.75 -11.21 7.65
C GLY A 218 -11.06 -11.36 6.87
N THR A 219 -11.85 -10.28 6.83
CA THR A 219 -13.11 -10.24 6.07
C THR A 219 -12.92 -9.46 4.78
N LEU A 220 -13.54 -9.94 3.70
CA LEU A 220 -13.57 -9.26 2.41
C LEU A 220 -14.94 -8.63 2.19
N VAL A 221 -14.97 -7.35 1.85
CA VAL A 221 -16.21 -6.59 1.59
C VAL A 221 -16.20 -6.06 0.16
N ASN A 222 -17.30 -6.28 -0.57
CA ASN A 222 -17.46 -5.92 -1.98
C ASN A 222 -16.27 -6.37 -2.87
N PRO A 223 -16.06 -7.70 -3.03
CA PRO A 223 -14.96 -8.20 -3.85
C PRO A 223 -15.15 -7.75 -5.31
N ARG A 224 -14.06 -7.34 -5.96
CA ARG A 224 -14.07 -6.81 -7.34
C ARG A 224 -14.74 -7.71 -8.37
N LYS A 225 -14.81 -9.02 -8.13
CA LYS A 225 -15.45 -10.00 -9.02
C LYS A 225 -16.95 -9.76 -9.17
N ASP A 226 -17.59 -9.16 -8.15
CA ASP A 226 -19.03 -8.91 -8.11
C ASP A 226 -19.40 -7.63 -8.87
N LYS A 227 -18.41 -6.76 -9.15
CA LYS A 227 -18.54 -5.51 -9.92
C LYS A 227 -19.64 -4.56 -9.42
N ASP A 228 -20.01 -4.64 -8.15
CA ASP A 228 -20.99 -3.74 -7.56
C ASP A 228 -20.36 -2.37 -7.26
N ALA A 229 -20.50 -1.45 -8.22
CA ALA A 229 -20.02 -0.08 -8.08
C ALA A 229 -20.83 0.77 -7.08
N SER A 230 -22.00 0.30 -6.63
CA SER A 230 -22.88 1.07 -5.73
C SER A 230 -22.25 1.33 -4.36
N PHE A 231 -21.30 0.49 -3.95
CA PHE A 231 -20.50 0.67 -2.74
C PHE A 231 -19.51 1.84 -2.85
N GLY A 232 -19.17 2.29 -4.06
CA GLY A 232 -18.21 3.38 -4.29
C GLY A 232 -16.73 2.98 -4.09
N GLY A 233 -16.42 1.68 -4.09
CA GLY A 233 -15.08 1.11 -4.02
C GLY A 233 -15.12 -0.41 -3.90
N PHE A 234 -14.00 -1.09 -4.14
CA PHE A 234 -13.90 -2.56 -4.17
C PHE A 234 -12.88 -3.10 -3.19
N ASP A 235 -12.97 -4.40 -2.93
CA ASP A 235 -11.99 -5.16 -2.14
C ASP A 235 -11.75 -4.54 -0.76
N GLY A 236 -12.80 -4.08 -0.05
CA GLY A 236 -12.70 -3.55 1.31
C GLY A 236 -12.65 -4.66 2.38
N GLY A 237 -12.88 -4.29 3.64
CA GLY A 237 -12.81 -5.21 4.77
C GLY A 237 -11.48 -5.15 5.52
N THR A 238 -11.12 -6.24 6.20
CA THR A 238 -9.93 -6.37 7.07
C THR A 238 -8.94 -7.43 6.60
N GLY A 239 -9.23 -8.14 5.50
CA GLY A 239 -8.40 -9.20 4.95
C GLY A 239 -7.25 -8.72 4.07
N GLY A 240 -6.42 -9.68 3.65
CA GLY A 240 -5.28 -9.46 2.78
C GLY A 240 -3.97 -9.31 3.56
N CYS A 241 -2.85 -9.36 2.84
CA CYS A 241 -1.53 -9.15 3.44
C CYS A 241 -1.40 -7.71 3.96
N ARG A 242 -1.23 -7.57 5.28
CA ARG A 242 -1.04 -6.29 5.97
C ARG A 242 0.44 -6.03 6.19
N CYS A 243 1.03 -5.20 5.32
CA CYS A 243 2.35 -4.61 5.58
C CYS A 243 2.14 -3.27 6.30
N GLU A 244 2.37 -3.27 7.61
CA GLU A 244 2.20 -2.11 8.47
C GLU A 244 3.47 -1.80 9.23
N TRP A 245 3.81 -0.52 9.28
CA TRP A 245 4.81 0.04 10.15
C TRP A 245 4.17 1.04 11.10
N ALA A 246 4.65 1.06 12.34
CA ALA A 246 4.23 2.02 13.36
C ALA A 246 5.45 2.51 14.17
N ASN A 247 5.44 3.78 14.58
CA ASN A 247 6.46 4.34 15.48
C ASN A 247 6.04 4.29 16.96
N PHE A 248 5.11 3.41 17.34
CA PHE A 248 4.59 3.35 18.70
C PHE A 248 4.11 1.94 19.08
N ILE A 249 3.93 1.73 20.38
CA ILE A 249 3.24 0.58 20.95
C ILE A 249 2.05 1.05 21.80
N ALA A 250 1.06 0.19 21.98
CA ALA A 250 0.03 0.42 22.98
C ALA A 250 0.68 0.38 24.38
N ARG A 251 0.37 1.34 25.23
CA ARG A 251 0.70 1.23 26.66
C ARG A 251 -0.12 0.07 27.21
N ARG A 252 0.52 -0.87 27.89
CA ARG A 252 -0.22 -1.83 28.70
C ARG A 252 -0.89 -1.03 29.81
N ASP A 253 -2.17 -1.26 30.05
CA ASP A 253 -2.78 -0.88 31.31
C ASP A 253 -1.91 -1.50 32.41
N SER A 254 -1.21 -0.67 33.17
CA SER A 254 -0.61 -1.06 34.43
C SER A 254 -1.75 -1.27 35.43
N GLY A 255 -2.52 -2.33 35.22
CA GLY A 255 -3.68 -2.73 36.00
C GLY A 255 -3.40 -4.02 36.75
N ASN A 256 -2.94 -3.84 38.00
CA ASN A 256 -2.82 -4.78 39.13
C ASN A 256 -1.97 -6.04 38.98
#